data_AF-A0A430R2U1-F1
#
_entry.id   AF-A0A430R2U1-F1
#
_cell.length_a   1.000
_cell.length_b   1.000
_cell.length_c   1.000
_cell.angle_alpha   90.00
_cell.angle_beta   90.00
_cell.angle_gamma   90.00
#
_symmetry.space_group_name_H-M   'P 1'
#
loop_
_entity.id
_entity.type
_entity.pdbx_description
1 polymer ?
#
loop_
_entity_poly.entity_id
_entity_poly.type
_entity_poly.pdbx_seq_one_letter_code
_entity_poly.pdbx_strand_id
1 'polypeptide(L)'
;MAVGTALLFGFLVKIPAGGVYLLKGEVDDRALFRLLLGGVPGVLLGSLLLAQLKGAKDLVLLLVGLTVVLSAGLGLWRSLKGLPQGKERPHLLPPAAFGIGLEVGFSSAGAGALGTLLLFHATRLSPQKVVGTDLLFGLVLALLGGGVHLYFGQVDPGLLLARATGGV
;
A
#
# COMPACT_ATOMS: atom_id res chain seq x y z
N MET A 1 16.64 -3.43 4.89
CA MET A 1 16.95 -4.16 3.65
C MET A 1 15.70 -4.86 3.10
N ALA A 2 15.00 -5.71 3.86
CA ALA A 2 13.83 -6.46 3.36
C ALA A 2 12.62 -5.62 2.89
N VAL A 3 12.33 -4.48 3.55
CA VAL A 3 11.15 -3.64 3.25
C VAL A 3 11.25 -2.98 1.87
N GLY A 4 12.39 -2.36 1.55
CA GLY A 4 12.61 -1.72 0.24
C GLY A 4 12.59 -2.73 -0.93
N THR A 5 13.17 -3.92 -0.72
CA THR A 5 13.13 -5.02 -1.69
C THR A 5 11.68 -5.47 -1.97
N ALA A 6 10.85 -5.59 -0.95
CA ALA A 6 9.46 -6.01 -1.10
C ALA A 6 8.58 -4.98 -1.83
N LEU A 7 8.81 -3.68 -1.59
CA LEU A 7 8.10 -2.61 -2.32
C LEU A 7 8.46 -2.60 -3.82
N LEU A 8 9.74 -2.74 -4.16
CA LEU A 8 10.19 -2.79 -5.55
C LEU A 8 9.72 -4.04 -6.29
N PHE A 9 9.76 -5.20 -5.63
CA PHE A 9 9.17 -6.42 -6.19
C PHE A 9 7.66 -6.24 -6.43
N GLY A 10 6.95 -5.67 -5.45
CA GLY A 10 5.53 -5.36 -5.58
C GLY A 10 5.23 -4.37 -6.71
N PHE A 11 6.11 -3.41 -6.97
CA PHE A 11 6.03 -2.52 -8.13
C PHE A 11 6.18 -3.31 -9.44
N LEU A 12 7.23 -4.12 -9.57
CA LEU A 12 7.50 -4.90 -10.78
C LEU A 12 6.33 -5.84 -11.16
N VAL A 13 5.78 -6.56 -10.18
CA VAL A 13 4.66 -7.49 -10.42
C VAL A 13 3.37 -6.75 -10.76
N LYS A 14 3.19 -5.52 -10.26
CA LYS A 14 1.98 -4.72 -10.53
C LYS A 14 2.01 -3.97 -11.86
N ILE A 15 3.15 -3.79 -12.52
CA ILE A 15 3.24 -3.16 -13.85
C ILE A 15 2.34 -3.86 -14.88
N PRO A 16 2.45 -5.18 -15.13
CA PRO A 16 1.63 -5.86 -16.13
C PRO A 16 0.15 -5.85 -15.76
N ALA A 17 -0.18 -6.06 -14.48
CA ALA A 17 -1.55 -6.04 -13.99
C ALA A 17 -2.18 -4.63 -14.11
N GLY A 18 -1.44 -3.59 -13.73
CA GLY A 18 -1.86 -2.20 -13.81
C GLY A 18 -2.04 -1.72 -15.25
N GLY A 19 -1.16 -2.17 -16.15
CA GLY A 19 -1.26 -1.88 -17.59
C GLY A 19 -2.57 -2.38 -18.19
N VAL A 20 -3.03 -3.59 -17.84
CA VAL A 20 -4.30 -4.14 -18.35
C VAL A 20 -5.52 -3.34 -17.90
N TYR A 21 -5.52 -2.85 -16.65
CA TYR A 21 -6.65 -2.07 -16.13
C TYR A 21 -6.65 -0.61 -16.60
N LEU A 22 -5.47 -0.01 -16.78
CA LEU A 22 -5.29 1.30 -17.43
C LEU A 22 -5.82 1.28 -18.87
N LEU A 23 -5.45 0.26 -19.64
CA LEU A 23 -5.89 0.10 -21.03
C LEU A 23 -7.41 -0.12 -21.16
N LYS A 24 -8.07 -0.61 -20.11
CA LYS A 24 -9.52 -0.85 -20.08
C LYS A 24 -10.34 0.34 -19.57
N GLY A 25 -9.70 1.42 -19.08
CA GLY A 25 -10.42 2.57 -18.52
C GLY A 25 -11.20 2.26 -17.23
N GLU A 26 -10.84 1.18 -16.53
CA GLU A 26 -11.50 0.70 -15.31
C GLU A 26 -10.90 1.37 -14.06
N VAL A 27 -10.65 2.68 -14.15
CA VAL A 27 -10.01 3.50 -13.11
C VAL A 27 -10.89 4.70 -12.86
N ASP A 28 -11.12 5.04 -11.59
CA ASP A 28 -11.78 6.29 -11.22
C ASP A 28 -10.74 7.33 -10.80
N ASP A 29 -10.52 8.34 -11.65
CA ASP A 29 -9.48 9.36 -11.43
C ASP A 29 -9.73 10.18 -10.16
N ARG A 30 -11.00 10.43 -9.81
CA ARG A 30 -11.36 11.24 -8.63
C ARG A 30 -11.09 10.47 -7.35
N ALA A 31 -11.43 9.20 -7.30
CA ALA A 31 -11.13 8.33 -6.17
C ALA A 31 -9.61 8.12 -6.06
N LEU A 32 -8.93 7.86 -7.18
CA LEU A 32 -7.47 7.74 -7.23
C LEU A 32 -6.79 8.99 -6.69
N PHE A 33 -7.19 10.18 -7.15
CA PHE A 33 -6.60 11.44 -6.68
C PHE A 33 -6.78 11.65 -5.17
N ARG A 34 -7.97 11.34 -4.62
CA ARG A 34 -8.23 11.46 -3.18
C ARG A 34 -7.45 10.43 -2.35
N LEU A 35 -7.27 9.23 -2.87
CA LEU A 35 -6.40 8.23 -2.26
C LEU A 35 -4.95 8.70 -2.27
N LEU A 36 -4.46 9.21 -3.40
CA LEU A 36 -3.08 9.70 -3.53
C LEU A 36 -2.81 10.92 -2.62
N LEU A 37 -3.75 11.85 -2.50
CA LEU A 37 -3.65 13.00 -1.59
C LEU A 37 -3.35 12.59 -0.15
N GLY A 38 -3.85 11.44 0.30
CA GLY A 38 -3.55 10.87 1.62
C GLY A 38 -2.35 9.93 1.60
N GLY A 39 -2.34 8.96 0.68
CA GLY A 39 -1.38 7.87 0.68
C GLY A 39 0.03 8.28 0.32
N VAL A 40 0.22 9.26 -0.58
CA VAL A 40 1.55 9.77 -0.93
C VAL A 40 2.27 10.38 0.27
N PRO A 41 1.69 11.37 1.00
CA PRO A 41 2.35 11.88 2.20
C PRO A 41 2.51 10.81 3.28
N GLY A 42 1.55 9.88 3.40
CA GLY A 42 1.65 8.75 4.32
C GLY A 42 2.86 7.85 4.03
N VAL A 43 3.03 7.39 2.79
CA VAL A 43 4.14 6.48 2.43
C VAL A 43 5.48 7.17 2.56
N LEU A 44 5.59 8.44 2.18
CA LEU A 44 6.84 9.19 2.32
C LEU A 44 7.21 9.35 3.79
N LEU A 45 6.27 9.77 4.65
CA LEU A 45 6.53 9.91 6.08
C LEU A 45 6.86 8.55 6.73
N GLY A 46 6.12 7.49 6.39
CA GLY A 46 6.38 6.15 6.92
C GLY A 46 7.77 5.64 6.55
N SER A 47 8.14 5.81 5.27
CA SER A 47 9.45 5.40 4.75
C SER A 47 10.59 6.21 5.37
N LEU A 48 10.40 7.53 5.54
CA LEU A 48 11.39 8.44 6.13
C LEU A 48 11.57 8.19 7.64
N LEU A 49 10.49 7.99 8.39
CA LEU A 49 10.55 7.64 9.80
C LEU A 49 11.33 6.34 10.00
N LEU A 50 11.06 5.33 9.16
CA LEU A 50 11.80 4.07 9.22
C LEU A 50 13.28 4.24 8.87
N ALA A 51 13.61 5.14 7.94
CA ALA A 51 15.00 5.46 7.59
C ALA A 51 15.76 6.14 8.74
N GLN A 52 15.09 7.02 9.49
CA GLN A 52 15.66 7.74 10.65
C GLN A 52 15.83 6.82 11.89
N LEU A 53 14.97 5.81 12.06
CA LEU A 53 14.95 4.92 13.24
C LEU A 53 15.96 3.75 13.20
N LYS A 54 16.96 3.77 12.30
CA LYS A 54 18.00 2.72 12.15
C LYS A 54 18.73 2.33 13.45
N GLY A 55 18.70 3.17 14.50
CA GLY A 55 19.36 2.92 15.79
C GLY A 55 18.59 2.06 16.80
N ALA A 56 17.28 1.85 16.64
CA ALA A 56 16.43 1.18 17.64
C ALA A 56 15.73 -0.06 17.04
N LYS A 57 16.51 -1.09 16.69
CA LYS A 57 16.04 -2.31 15.99
C LYS A 57 14.88 -3.00 16.72
N ASP A 58 14.91 -3.06 18.05
CA ASP A 58 13.85 -3.69 18.86
C ASP A 58 12.55 -2.90 18.84
N LEU A 59 12.63 -1.56 18.86
CA LEU A 59 11.45 -0.70 18.76
C LEU A 59 10.84 -0.76 17.35
N VAL A 60 11.68 -0.85 16.31
CA VAL A 60 11.21 -1.05 14.94
C VAL A 60 10.51 -2.39 14.79
N LEU A 61 11.07 -3.47 15.32
CA LEU A 61 10.43 -4.80 15.31
C LEU A 61 9.11 -4.82 16.10
N LEU A 62 9.07 -4.15 17.26
CA LEU A 62 7.85 -4.00 18.06
C LEU A 62 6.77 -3.21 17.32
N LEU A 63 7.13 -2.08 16.70
CA LEU A 63 6.19 -1.25 15.94
C LEU A 63 5.68 -1.97 14.70
N VAL A 64 6.57 -2.64 13.94
CA VAL A 64 6.17 -3.47 12.80
C VAL A 64 5.24 -4.59 13.27
N GLY A 65 5.61 -5.32 14.32
CA GLY A 65 4.79 -6.37 14.91
C GLY A 65 3.42 -5.86 15.36
N LEU A 66 3.36 -4.70 16.01
CA LEU A 66 2.13 -4.07 16.45
C LEU A 66 1.26 -3.64 15.26
N THR A 67 1.84 -3.04 14.23
CA THR A 67 1.11 -2.69 13.01
C THR A 67 0.55 -3.92 12.31
N VAL A 68 1.32 -5.01 12.20
CA VAL A 68 0.85 -6.26 11.60
C VAL A 68 -0.28 -6.88 12.40
N VAL A 69 -0.17 -6.92 13.74
CA VAL A 69 -1.22 -7.46 14.63
C VAL A 69 -2.49 -6.62 14.54
N LEU A 70 -2.36 -5.29 14.53
CA LEU A 70 -3.49 -4.38 14.39
C LEU A 70 -4.15 -4.52 13.02
N SER A 71 -3.37 -4.55 11.94
CA SER A 71 -3.88 -4.70 10.57
C SER A 71 -4.52 -6.08 10.34
N ALA A 72 -3.90 -7.15 10.83
CA ALA A 72 -4.47 -8.50 10.77
C ALA A 72 -5.75 -8.62 11.61
N GLY A 73 -5.75 -8.07 12.84
CA GLY A 73 -6.91 -8.09 13.73
C GLY A 73 -8.07 -7.27 13.17
N LEU A 74 -7.80 -6.08 12.65
CA LEU A 74 -8.79 -5.23 11.98
C LEU A 74 -9.29 -5.85 10.67
N GLY A 75 -8.40 -6.45 9.88
CA GLY A 75 -8.74 -7.14 8.64
C GLY A 75 -9.62 -8.36 8.90
N LEU A 76 -9.27 -9.20 9.87
CA LEU A 76 -10.04 -10.38 10.26
C LEU A 76 -11.40 -10.01 10.82
N TRP A 77 -11.46 -9.04 11.74
CA TRP A 77 -12.73 -8.57 12.32
C TRP A 77 -13.68 -8.00 11.26
N ARG A 78 -13.14 -7.28 10.27
CA ARG A 78 -13.93 -6.69 9.18
C ARG A 78 -14.33 -7.74 8.15
N SER A 79 -13.47 -8.72 7.87
CA SER A 79 -13.78 -9.86 7.00
C SER A 79 -14.91 -10.72 7.55
N LEU A 80 -14.97 -10.90 8.88
CA LEU A 80 -16.00 -11.69 9.55
C LEU A 80 -17.36 -10.97 9.62
N LYS A 81 -17.38 -9.62 9.62
CA LYS A 81 -18.63 -8.85 9.74
C LYS A 81 -19.39 -8.62 8.44
N GLY A 82 -18.83 -8.98 7.27
CA GLY A 82 -19.49 -8.82 5.96
C GLY A 82 -19.84 -7.35 5.65
N LEU A 83 -19.04 -6.67 4.83
CA LEU A 83 -19.20 -5.23 4.64
C LEU A 83 -20.41 -4.89 3.75
N PRO A 84 -21.36 -4.05 4.23
CA PRO A 84 -22.43 -3.53 3.40
C PRO A 84 -21.92 -2.44 2.42
N GLN A 85 -22.55 -2.32 1.25
CA GLN A 85 -22.32 -1.24 0.29
C GLN A 85 -22.51 0.13 0.98
N GLY A 86 -21.42 0.89 1.13
CA GLY A 86 -21.40 2.09 1.95
C GLY A 86 -21.79 3.37 1.19
N LYS A 87 -22.40 4.32 1.93
CA LYS A 87 -22.77 5.66 1.46
C LYS A 87 -21.56 6.41 0.87
N GLU A 88 -21.77 7.23 -0.16
CA GLU A 88 -20.70 8.08 -0.73
C GLU A 88 -20.13 9.01 0.36
N ARG A 89 -18.91 8.70 0.82
CA ARG A 89 -18.20 9.49 1.83
C ARG A 89 -16.78 9.80 1.33
N PRO A 90 -16.65 10.53 0.21
CA PRO A 90 -15.36 10.76 -0.44
C PRO A 90 -14.36 11.53 0.43
N HIS A 91 -14.83 12.27 1.44
CA HIS A 91 -13.98 12.99 2.41
C HIS A 91 -13.22 12.06 3.38
N LEU A 92 -13.64 10.80 3.54
CA LEU A 92 -12.94 9.83 4.38
C LEU A 92 -11.76 9.16 3.65
N LEU A 93 -11.67 9.31 2.32
CA LEU A 93 -10.63 8.70 1.51
C LEU A 93 -9.22 9.22 1.87
N PRO A 94 -8.95 10.54 1.95
CA PRO A 94 -7.61 11.03 2.24
C PRO A 94 -7.05 10.63 3.62
N PRO A 95 -7.77 10.79 4.75
CA PRO A 95 -7.20 10.43 6.05
C PRO A 95 -7.02 8.90 6.22
N ALA A 96 -7.90 8.09 5.63
CA ALA A 96 -7.74 6.64 5.64
C ALA A 96 -6.58 6.20 4.74
N ALA A 97 -6.47 6.77 3.54
CA ALA A 97 -5.38 6.51 2.61
C ALA A 97 -4.02 6.92 3.19
N PHE A 98 -3.97 7.98 4.00
CA PHE A 98 -2.78 8.36 4.75
C PHE A 98 -2.32 7.27 5.72
N GLY A 99 -3.23 6.69 6.49
CA GLY A 99 -2.94 5.55 7.36
C GLY A 99 -2.41 4.34 6.59
N ILE A 100 -3.05 4.02 5.45
CA ILE A 100 -2.59 2.95 4.55
C ILE A 100 -1.20 3.26 4.02
N GLY A 101 -0.95 4.50 3.58
CA GLY A 101 0.36 4.94 3.10
C GLY A 101 1.45 4.79 4.15
N LEU A 102 1.20 5.26 5.39
CA LEU A 102 2.12 5.10 6.51
C LEU A 102 2.48 3.64 6.76
N GLU A 103 1.47 2.76 6.82
CA GLU A 103 1.67 1.33 7.02
C GLU A 103 2.50 0.70 5.91
N VAL A 104 2.21 1.05 4.65
CA VAL A 104 2.94 0.55 3.47
C VAL A 104 4.39 1.01 3.50
N GLY A 105 4.65 2.27 3.86
CA GLY A 105 6.02 2.80 3.98
C GLY A 105 6.81 2.17 5.12
N PHE A 106 6.14 1.74 6.19
CA PHE A 106 6.80 1.18 7.38
C PHE A 106 6.98 -0.35 7.30
N SER A 107 5.96 -1.08 6.82
CA SER A 107 5.90 -2.55 6.87
C SER A 107 6.02 -3.21 5.49
N SER A 108 5.95 -2.47 4.38
CA SER A 108 5.79 -3.02 3.02
C SER A 108 4.56 -3.95 2.84
N ALA A 109 3.68 -4.05 3.84
CA ALA A 109 2.47 -4.85 3.79
C ALA A 109 1.41 -4.13 2.93
N GLY A 110 0.80 -4.88 2.02
CA GLY A 110 0.19 -4.33 0.80
C GLY A 110 -1.01 -3.40 1.02
N ALA A 111 -0.96 -2.24 0.36
CA ALA A 111 -2.06 -1.29 0.22
C ALA A 111 -3.36 -1.91 -0.34
N GLY A 112 -3.27 -3.03 -1.06
CA GLY A 112 -4.34 -3.48 -1.94
C GLY A 112 -5.60 -4.00 -1.22
N ALA A 113 -5.43 -4.77 -0.14
CA ALA A 113 -6.60 -5.24 0.62
C ALA A 113 -7.29 -4.05 1.33
N LEU A 114 -6.51 -3.15 1.93
CA LEU A 114 -7.04 -2.00 2.67
C LEU A 114 -7.65 -0.94 1.74
N GLY A 115 -7.03 -0.68 0.59
CA GLY A 115 -7.52 0.29 -0.40
C GLY A 115 -8.77 -0.20 -1.11
N THR A 116 -8.84 -1.47 -1.49
CA THR A 116 -10.07 -2.11 -2.02
C THR A 116 -11.23 -2.00 -1.03
N LEU A 117 -10.98 -2.31 0.26
CA LEU A 117 -12.00 -2.20 1.30
C LEU A 117 -12.46 -0.75 1.55
N LEU A 118 -11.51 0.19 1.55
CA LEU A 118 -11.79 1.61 1.69
C LEU A 118 -12.67 2.11 0.54
N LEU A 119 -12.35 1.73 -0.69
CA LEU A 119 -13.12 2.10 -1.87
C LEU A 119 -14.53 1.50 -1.86
N PHE A 120 -14.69 0.21 -1.52
CA PHE A 120 -16.03 -0.40 -1.38
C PHE A 120 -16.88 0.26 -0.30
N HIS A 121 -16.26 0.75 0.78
CA HIS A 121 -16.98 1.38 1.88
C HIS A 121 -17.29 2.87 1.64
N ALA A 122 -16.39 3.61 0.99
CA ALA A 122 -16.48 5.06 0.86
C ALA A 122 -17.03 5.52 -0.51
N THR A 123 -17.17 4.62 -1.48
CA THR A 123 -17.59 4.93 -2.85
C THR A 123 -18.61 3.93 -3.38
N ARG A 124 -19.35 4.32 -4.43
CA ARG A 124 -20.29 3.46 -5.18
C ARG A 124 -19.72 3.02 -6.54
N LEU A 125 -18.41 2.78 -6.59
CA LEU A 125 -17.75 2.32 -7.81
C LEU A 125 -18.11 0.86 -8.12
N SER A 126 -18.10 0.50 -9.41
CA SER A 126 -18.23 -0.90 -9.81
C SER A 126 -17.03 -1.71 -9.28
N PRO A 127 -17.18 -3.02 -9.01
CA PRO A 127 -16.07 -3.86 -8.56
C PRO A 127 -14.84 -3.77 -9.48
N GLN A 128 -15.02 -3.67 -10.80
CA GLN A 128 -13.91 -3.51 -11.74
C GLN A 128 -13.16 -2.18 -11.50
N LYS A 129 -13.88 -1.07 -11.33
CA LYS A 129 -13.29 0.24 -11.03
C LYS A 129 -12.61 0.30 -9.67
N VAL A 130 -13.16 -0.39 -8.67
CA VAL A 130 -12.53 -0.49 -7.34
C VAL A 130 -11.18 -1.19 -7.45
N VAL A 131 -11.14 -2.35 -8.09
CA VAL A 131 -9.91 -3.14 -8.25
C VAL A 131 -8.87 -2.37 -9.08
N GLY A 132 -9.28 -1.74 -10.19
CA GLY A 132 -8.36 -0.95 -11.03
C GLY A 132 -7.80 0.27 -10.31
N THR A 133 -8.64 1.01 -9.56
CA THR A 133 -8.24 2.19 -8.78
C THR A 133 -7.29 1.81 -7.63
N ASP A 134 -7.59 0.74 -6.91
CA ASP A 134 -6.73 0.22 -5.82
C ASP A 134 -5.37 -0.27 -6.33
N LEU A 135 -5.36 -0.96 -7.47
CA LEU A 135 -4.14 -1.48 -8.07
C LEU A 135 -3.17 -0.35 -8.45
N LEU A 136 -3.68 0.73 -9.06
CA LEU A 136 -2.89 1.92 -9.38
C LEU A 136 -2.43 2.67 -8.13
N PHE A 137 -3.31 2.82 -7.15
CA PHE A 137 -2.94 3.40 -5.88
C PHE A 137 -1.76 2.64 -5.25
N GLY A 138 -1.88 1.32 -5.15
CA GLY A 138 -0.81 0.45 -4.64
C GLY A 138 0.47 0.48 -5.47
N LEU A 139 0.37 0.62 -6.80
CA LEU A 139 1.52 0.77 -7.69
C LEU A 139 2.31 2.05 -7.38
N VAL A 140 1.61 3.17 -7.22
CA VAL A 140 2.24 4.47 -6.91
C VAL A 140 2.91 4.45 -5.54
N LEU A 141 2.23 3.92 -4.51
CA LEU A 141 2.83 3.81 -3.18
C LEU A 141 4.08 2.91 -3.19
N ALA A 142 4.05 1.80 -3.92
CA ALA A 142 5.18 0.89 -4.04
C ALA A 142 6.38 1.56 -4.73
N LEU A 143 6.13 2.33 -5.79
CA LEU A 143 7.17 3.10 -6.48
C LEU A 143 7.80 4.14 -5.56
N LEU A 144 6.98 4.93 -4.86
CA LEU A 144 7.47 6.01 -4.00
C LEU A 144 8.20 5.48 -2.76
N GLY A 145 7.60 4.54 -2.03
CA GLY A 145 8.24 3.93 -0.86
C GLY A 145 9.51 3.17 -1.24
N GLY A 146 9.46 2.36 -2.31
CA GLY A 146 10.64 1.68 -2.86
C GLY A 146 11.74 2.65 -3.28
N GLY A 147 11.37 3.75 -3.95
CA GLY A 147 12.29 4.82 -4.35
C GLY A 147 12.96 5.52 -3.16
N VAL A 148 12.21 5.81 -2.09
CA VAL A 148 12.79 6.35 -0.85
C VAL A 148 13.80 5.37 -0.25
N HIS A 149 13.44 4.09 -0.11
CA HIS A 149 14.36 3.09 0.44
C HIS A 149 15.59 2.83 -0.46
N LEU A 150 15.46 2.93 -1.78
CA LEU A 150 16.58 2.91 -2.72
C LEU A 150 17.53 4.09 -2.49
N TYR A 151 16.97 5.30 -2.39
CA TYR A 151 17.76 6.51 -2.19
C TYR A 151 18.59 6.47 -0.89
N PHE A 152 18.06 5.85 0.17
CA PHE A 152 18.77 5.65 1.44
C PHE A 152 19.68 4.41 1.47
N GLY A 153 19.90 3.74 0.33
CA GLY A 153 20.75 2.55 0.21
C GLY A 153 20.25 1.35 1.02
N GLN A 154 18.94 1.26 1.27
CA GLN A 154 18.32 0.22 2.10
C GLN A 154 17.75 -0.95 1.26
N VAL A 155 18.26 -1.14 0.04
CA VAL A 155 17.81 -2.17 -0.89
C VAL A 155 18.96 -3.12 -1.19
N ASP A 156 18.68 -4.42 -1.09
CA ASP A 156 19.60 -5.49 -1.45
C ASP A 156 19.28 -6.00 -2.88
N PRO A 157 20.14 -5.73 -3.88
CA PRO A 157 19.92 -6.16 -5.26
C PRO A 157 19.91 -7.69 -5.42
N GLY A 158 20.64 -8.42 -4.56
CA GLY A 158 20.68 -9.88 -4.59
C GLY A 158 19.36 -10.49 -4.14
N LEU A 159 18.74 -9.90 -3.10
CA LEU A 159 17.41 -10.32 -2.62
C LEU A 159 16.29 -9.96 -3.61
N LEU A 160 16.42 -8.85 -4.35
CA LEU A 160 15.49 -8.46 -5.41
C LEU A 160 15.46 -9.47 -6.55
N LEU A 161 16.64 -9.84 -7.06
CA LEU A 161 16.78 -10.82 -8.14
C LEU A 161 16.29 -12.20 -7.71
N ALA A 162 16.66 -12.67 -6.51
CA ALA A 162 16.22 -13.95 -5.98
C ALA A 162 14.68 -14.04 -5.91
N ARG A 163 14.00 -12.98 -5.43
CA ARG A 163 12.53 -12.93 -5.34
C ARG A 163 11.86 -12.82 -6.72
N ALA A 164 12.48 -12.09 -7.65
CA ALA A 164 11.98 -11.96 -9.03
C ALA A 164 12.05 -13.28 -9.82
N THR A 165 13.02 -14.16 -9.52
CA THR A 165 13.19 -15.45 -10.20
C THR A 165 12.57 -16.65 -9.46
N GLY A 166 11.87 -16.42 -8.34
CA GLY A 166 11.11 -17.46 -7.61
C GLY A 166 11.78 -18.06 -6.36
N GLY A 167 12.85 -17.45 -5.84
CA GLY A 167 13.50 -17.84 -4.59
C GLY A 167 12.79 -17.26 -3.36
N VAL A 168 12.39 -18.14 -2.44
CA VAL A 168 11.68 -17.84 -1.17
C VAL A 168 12.57 -17.07 -0.20
#